data_AF-A0A4R2S3M9-F1
#
_entry.id   AF-A0A4R2S3M9-F1
#
_cell.length_a   1.000
_cell.length_b   1.000
_cell.length_c   1.000
_cell.angle_alpha   90.00
_cell.angle_beta   90.00
_cell.angle_gamma   90.00
#
_symmetry.space_group_name_H-M   'P 1'
#
loop_
_entity.id
_entity.type
_entity.pdbx_description
1 polymer ?
#
loop_
_entity_poly.entity_id
_entity_poly.type
_entity_poly.pdbx_seq_one_letter_code
_entity_poly.pdbx_strand_id
1 'polypeptide(L)'
;MTVPISLKSDFDSTRGMLKRTTPFDADQLVGNAIVFLDSIRQYIVPADSFDRAFDAVAVHARDFRTVMAREGFPSRRDQASVEQARQLVLLALDRLDDALTEAKPNDMARAMGMDW
;
A
#
# COMPACT_ATOMS: atom_id res chain seq x y z
N MET A 1 -26.59 13.70 1.82
CA MET A 1 -25.87 12.71 2.63
C MET A 1 -24.52 12.50 2.00
N THR A 2 -23.46 12.96 2.64
CA THR A 2 -22.07 12.74 2.20
C THR A 2 -21.68 11.35 2.69
N VAL A 3 -21.32 10.45 1.78
CA VAL A 3 -20.79 9.13 2.16
C VAL A 3 -19.46 9.38 2.89
N PRO A 4 -19.25 8.83 4.10
CA PRO A 4 -17.97 8.95 4.77
C PRO A 4 -16.88 8.38 3.86
N ILE A 5 -15.83 9.17 3.61
CA ILE A 5 -14.64 8.66 2.93
C ILE A 5 -13.89 7.83 3.98
N SER A 6 -13.95 6.51 3.85
CA SER A 6 -13.21 5.60 4.71
C SER A 6 -11.85 5.33 4.08
N LEU A 7 -10.79 5.78 4.74
CA LEU A 7 -9.42 5.53 4.31
C LEU A 7 -9.12 4.02 4.25
N LYS A 8 -9.80 3.23 5.10
CA LYS A 8 -9.74 1.76 5.08
C LYS A 8 -10.25 1.15 3.78
N SER A 9 -11.36 1.63 3.22
CA SER A 9 -11.89 1.11 1.95
C SER A 9 -10.88 1.29 0.80
N ASP A 10 -10.23 2.45 0.76
CA ASP A 10 -9.23 2.75 -0.26
C ASP A 10 -7.91 1.98 -0.01
N PHE A 11 -7.55 1.79 1.26
CA PHE A 11 -6.43 0.93 1.66
C PHE A 11 -6.66 -0.53 1.25
N ASP A 12 -7.84 -1.09 1.51
CA ASP A 12 -8.21 -2.44 1.11
C ASP A 12 -8.28 -2.59 -0.41
N SER A 13 -8.70 -1.54 -1.11
CA SER A 13 -8.65 -1.47 -2.57
C SER A 13 -7.20 -1.53 -3.07
N THR A 14 -6.27 -0.85 -2.41
CA THR A 14 -4.84 -0.88 -2.70
C THR A 14 -4.24 -2.27 -2.46
N ARG A 15 -4.58 -2.91 -1.33
CA ARG A 15 -4.22 -4.31 -1.05
C ARG A 15 -4.76 -5.25 -2.14
N GLY A 16 -6.02 -5.07 -2.55
CA GLY A 16 -6.65 -5.85 -3.60
C GLY A 16 -6.06 -5.62 -5.00
N MET A 17 -5.56 -4.42 -5.27
CA MET A 17 -4.84 -4.08 -6.49
C MET A 17 -3.48 -4.81 -6.55
N LEU A 18 -2.67 -4.69 -5.49
CA LEU A 18 -1.35 -5.34 -5.41
C LEU A 18 -1.43 -6.88 -5.45
N LYS A 19 -2.52 -7.47 -4.94
CA LYS A 19 -2.78 -8.92 -5.08
C LYS A 19 -2.99 -9.36 -6.53
N ARG A 20 -3.54 -8.49 -7.38
CA ARG A 20 -3.93 -8.80 -8.77
C ARG A 20 -2.96 -8.26 -9.81
N THR A 21 -2.01 -7.42 -9.41
CA THR A 21 -0.98 -6.85 -10.28
C THR A 21 -0.27 -7.93 -11.08
N THR A 22 -0.18 -7.71 -12.38
CA THR A 22 0.48 -8.51 -13.40
C THR A 22 1.76 -7.81 -13.88
N PRO A 23 2.71 -8.51 -14.51
CA PRO A 23 3.94 -7.87 -14.99
C PRO A 23 3.68 -6.69 -15.95
N PHE A 24 2.58 -6.72 -16.71
CA PHE A 24 2.23 -5.69 -17.69
C PHE A 24 1.73 -4.38 -17.07
N ASP A 25 1.09 -4.46 -15.91
CA ASP A 25 0.48 -3.31 -15.23
C ASP A 25 1.25 -2.89 -13.97
N ALA A 26 2.33 -3.60 -13.63
CA ALA A 26 3.08 -3.40 -12.39
C ALA A 26 3.59 -1.99 -12.20
N ASP A 27 4.16 -1.36 -13.24
CA ASP A 27 4.69 0.00 -13.09
C ASP A 27 3.59 1.00 -12.76
N GLN A 28 2.45 0.92 -13.45
CA GLN A 28 1.31 1.79 -13.22
C GLN A 28 0.62 1.51 -11.88
N LEU A 29 0.25 0.26 -11.61
CA LEU A 29 -0.54 -0.08 -10.42
C LEU A 29 0.27 0.08 -9.13
N VAL A 30 1.55 -0.31 -9.13
CA VAL A 30 2.41 -0.15 -7.96
C VAL A 30 2.76 1.33 -7.74
N GLY A 31 3.00 2.09 -8.81
CA GLY A 31 3.19 3.54 -8.72
C GLY A 31 1.96 4.24 -8.10
N ASN A 32 0.77 3.90 -8.58
CA ASN A 32 -0.49 4.42 -8.04
C ASN A 32 -0.68 4.05 -6.57
N ALA A 33 -0.36 2.80 -6.18
CA ALA A 33 -0.43 2.35 -4.79
C ALA A 33 0.46 3.21 -3.88
N ILE A 34 1.71 3.49 -4.29
CA ILE A 34 2.64 4.31 -3.49
C ILE A 34 2.12 5.75 -3.33
N VAL A 35 1.68 6.38 -4.42
CA VAL A 35 1.13 7.76 -4.37
C VAL A 35 -0.11 7.82 -3.49
N PHE A 36 -0.99 6.84 -3.61
CA PHE A 36 -2.19 6.76 -2.78
C PHE A 36 -1.84 6.61 -1.30
N LEU A 37 -0.95 5.68 -0.95
CA LEU A 37 -0.53 5.49 0.43
C LEU A 37 0.12 6.78 0.97
N ASP A 38 0.94 7.48 0.18
CA ASP A 38 1.58 8.74 0.61
C ASP A 38 0.54 9.82 0.92
N SER A 39 -0.60 9.81 0.21
CA SER A 39 -1.72 10.71 0.52
C SER A 39 -2.34 10.46 1.90
N ILE A 40 -2.32 9.21 2.41
CA ILE A 40 -2.83 8.87 3.75
C ILE A 40 -2.05 9.62 4.84
N ARG A 41 -0.76 9.87 4.63
CA ARG A 41 0.09 10.64 5.57
C ARG A 41 -0.47 12.02 5.88
N GLN A 42 -1.23 12.60 4.96
CA GLN A 42 -1.83 13.92 5.12
C GLN A 42 -3.00 13.94 6.10
N TYR A 43 -3.55 12.78 6.46
CA TYR A 43 -4.78 12.64 7.27
C TYR A 43 -4.53 12.10 8.68
N ILE A 44 -3.31 11.74 9.01
CA ILE A 44 -2.95 11.16 10.32
C ILE A 44 -2.01 12.08 11.10
N VAL A 45 -2.00 11.93 12.42
CA VAL A 45 -0.98 12.56 13.27
C VAL A 45 0.35 11.82 13.08
N PRO A 46 1.48 12.52 12.86
CA PRO A 46 2.78 11.88 12.70
C PRO A 46 3.12 10.95 13.87
N ALA A 47 3.56 9.72 13.54
CA ALA A 47 3.96 8.72 14.51
C ALA A 47 5.09 7.85 13.92
N ASP A 48 6.15 7.60 14.70
CA ASP A 48 7.31 6.84 14.25
C ASP A 48 6.98 5.39 13.86
N SER A 49 5.93 4.80 14.43
CA SER A 49 5.44 3.47 14.04
C SER A 49 4.84 3.49 12.63
N PHE A 50 4.01 4.51 12.35
CA PHE A 50 3.43 4.73 11.04
C PHE A 50 4.52 4.99 9.99
N ASP A 51 5.43 5.94 10.22
CA ASP A 51 6.45 6.31 9.23
C ASP A 51 7.35 5.11 8.88
N ARG A 52 7.74 4.30 9.87
CA ARG A 52 8.50 3.06 9.62
C ARG A 52 7.71 2.02 8.84
N ALA A 53 6.43 1.82 9.15
CA ALA A 53 5.58 0.88 8.42
C ALA A 53 5.36 1.35 6.98
N PHE A 54 5.17 2.65 6.79
CA PHE A 54 5.03 3.29 5.49
C PHE A 54 6.28 3.12 4.62
N ASP A 55 7.46 3.43 5.17
CA ASP A 55 8.73 3.29 4.47
C ASP A 55 8.98 1.82 4.06
N ALA A 56 8.62 0.87 4.92
CA ALA A 56 8.70 -0.56 4.59
C ALA A 56 7.79 -0.93 3.39
N VAL A 57 6.56 -0.42 3.35
CA VAL A 57 5.68 -0.63 2.19
C VAL A 57 6.28 -0.02 0.93
N ALA A 58 6.81 1.21 1.00
CA ALA A 58 7.40 1.88 -0.15
C ALA A 58 8.62 1.12 -0.71
N VAL A 59 9.48 0.60 0.16
CA VAL A 59 10.63 -0.24 -0.22
C VAL A 59 10.14 -1.52 -0.90
N HIS A 60 9.27 -2.28 -0.23
CA HIS A 60 8.81 -3.57 -0.76
C HIS A 60 7.95 -3.43 -2.02
N ALA A 61 7.18 -2.36 -2.16
CA ALA A 61 6.45 -2.04 -3.38
C ALA A 61 7.41 -1.75 -4.55
N ARG A 62 8.45 -0.95 -4.34
CA ARG A 62 9.47 -0.67 -5.37
C ARG A 62 10.22 -1.93 -5.79
N ASP A 63 10.56 -2.79 -4.83
CA ASP A 63 11.19 -4.09 -5.09
C ASP A 63 10.25 -5.00 -5.88
N PHE A 64 8.99 -5.11 -5.48
CA PHE A 64 7.96 -5.87 -6.19
C PHE A 64 7.82 -5.40 -7.64
N ARG A 65 7.73 -4.09 -7.87
CA ARG A 65 7.71 -3.50 -9.22
C ARG A 65 8.95 -3.88 -10.04
N THR A 66 10.13 -3.83 -9.41
CA THR A 66 11.41 -4.15 -10.06
C THR A 66 11.48 -5.62 -10.46
N VAL A 67 11.05 -6.53 -9.58
CA VAL A 67 10.96 -7.97 -9.88
C VAL A 67 9.96 -8.20 -11.02
N MET A 68 8.76 -7.63 -10.93
CA MET A 68 7.73 -7.76 -11.96
C MET A 68 8.19 -7.29 -13.35
N ALA A 69 8.90 -6.16 -13.42
CA ALA A 69 9.44 -5.62 -14.66
C ALA A 69 10.58 -6.47 -15.25
N ARG A 70 11.40 -7.10 -14.39
CA ARG A 70 12.51 -7.97 -14.84
C ARG A 70 12.02 -9.30 -15.41
N GLU A 71 10.99 -9.87 -14.80
CA GLU A 71 10.57 -11.24 -15.11
C GLU A 71 9.72 -11.35 -16.39
N GLY A 72 9.09 -10.27 -16.87
CA GLY A 72 8.48 -10.14 -18.21
C GLY A 72 7.50 -11.26 -18.63
N PHE A 73 8.03 -12.42 -18.99
CA PHE A 73 7.34 -13.69 -19.21
C PHE A 73 7.80 -14.72 -18.17
N PRO A 74 7.18 -14.78 -16.99
CA PRO A 74 7.73 -15.52 -15.88
C PRO A 74 7.73 -17.03 -16.16
N SER A 75 8.93 -17.62 -16.20
CA SER A 75 9.11 -19.06 -16.05
C SER A 75 8.64 -19.51 -14.65
N ARG A 76 8.54 -20.81 -14.39
CA ARG A 76 8.16 -21.32 -13.05
C ARG A 76 9.05 -20.78 -11.92
N ARG A 77 10.33 -20.50 -12.20
CA ARG A 77 11.27 -19.94 -11.21
C ARG A 77 10.96 -18.47 -10.94
N ASP A 78 10.57 -17.75 -11.96
CA ASP A 78 10.30 -16.31 -11.93
C ASP A 78 8.98 -16.03 -11.21
N GLN A 79 8.01 -16.95 -11.34
CA GLN A 79 6.76 -16.92 -10.57
C GLN A 79 7.00 -17.00 -9.06
N ALA A 80 7.98 -17.79 -8.61
CA ALA A 80 8.30 -17.89 -7.18
C ALA A 80 8.89 -16.57 -6.64
N SER A 81 9.79 -15.92 -7.40
CA SER A 81 10.37 -14.63 -7.03
C SER A 81 9.32 -13.52 -7.00
N VAL A 82 8.44 -13.48 -8.00
CA VAL A 82 7.30 -12.55 -8.07
C VAL A 82 6.38 -12.73 -6.87
N GLU A 83 6.03 -13.97 -6.55
CA GLU A 83 5.13 -14.26 -5.43
C GLU A 83 5.79 -13.92 -4.09
N GLN A 84 7.08 -14.21 -3.92
CA GLN A 84 7.82 -13.81 -2.74
C GLN A 84 7.81 -12.29 -2.55
N ALA A 85 8.08 -11.52 -3.62
CA ALA A 85 8.03 -10.07 -3.58
C ALA A 85 6.61 -9.54 -3.29
N ARG A 86 5.58 -10.18 -3.85
CA ARG A 86 4.17 -9.88 -3.57
C ARG A 86 3.84 -10.10 -2.08
N GLN A 87 4.27 -11.22 -1.51
CA GLN A 87 4.02 -11.51 -0.09
C GLN A 87 4.71 -10.51 0.83
N LEU A 88 5.92 -10.05 0.50
CA LEU A 88 6.63 -9.02 1.28
C LEU A 88 5.88 -7.67 1.29
N VAL A 89 5.40 -7.20 0.13
CA VAL A 89 4.63 -5.95 0.09
C VAL A 89 3.28 -6.08 0.81
N LEU A 90 2.61 -7.24 0.71
CA LEU A 90 1.36 -7.49 1.43
C LEU A 90 1.57 -7.54 2.95
N LEU A 91 2.62 -8.21 3.42
CA LEU A 91 2.97 -8.21 4.85
C LEU A 91 3.29 -6.81 5.36
N ALA A 92 3.97 -6.00 4.55
CA ALA A 92 4.25 -4.61 4.89
C ALA A 92 2.95 -3.78 4.98
N LEU A 93 2.00 -4.01 4.07
CA LEU A 93 0.67 -3.41 4.16
C LEU A 93 -0.07 -3.85 5.41
N ASP A 94 -0.02 -5.13 5.80
CA ASP A 94 -0.64 -5.60 7.04
C ASP A 94 -0.09 -4.85 8.26
N ARG A 95 1.24 -4.64 8.32
CA ARG A 95 1.85 -3.84 9.40
C ARG A 95 1.47 -2.36 9.34
N LEU A 96 1.26 -1.82 8.15
CA LEU A 96 0.79 -0.45 7.98
C LEU A 96 -0.69 -0.31 8.41
N ASP A 97 -1.52 -1.32 8.16
CA ASP A 97 -2.92 -1.42 8.62
C ASP A 97 -2.98 -1.39 10.16
N ASP A 98 -2.12 -2.16 10.82
CA ASP A 98 -1.99 -2.17 12.28
C ASP A 98 -1.56 -0.79 12.81
N ALA A 99 -0.51 -0.19 12.21
CA ALA A 99 -0.01 1.12 12.62
C ALA A 99 -1.02 2.25 12.40
N LEU A 100 -1.84 2.16 11.35
CA LEU A 100 -2.90 3.12 11.06
C LEU A 100 -4.09 2.97 12.01
N THR A 101 -4.39 1.75 12.46
CA THR A 101 -5.40 1.49 13.50
C THR A 101 -5.01 2.12 14.84
N GLU A 102 -3.71 2.17 15.13
CA GLU A 102 -3.16 2.85 16.31
C GLU A 102 -3.00 4.37 16.12
N ALA A 103 -2.94 4.83 14.87
CA ALA A 103 -2.73 6.24 14.55
C ALA A 103 -3.99 7.06 14.81
N LYS A 104 -3.82 8.28 15.35
CA LYS A 104 -4.93 9.20 15.53
C LYS A 104 -5.15 9.98 14.23
N PRO A 105 -6.40 10.12 13.74
CA PRO A 105 -6.69 11.05 12.66
C PRO A 105 -6.36 12.48 13.11
N ASN A 106 -5.80 13.26 12.20
CA ASN A 106 -5.50 14.67 12.45
C ASN A 106 -6.76 15.54 12.36
N ASP A 107 -6.63 16.83 12.66
CA ASP A 107 -7.79 17.74 12.72
C ASP A 107 -8.49 17.91 11.36
N MET A 108 -7.73 17.85 10.25
CA MET A 108 -8.29 17.89 8.90
C MET A 108 -9.15 16.64 8.62
N ALA A 109 -8.63 15.46 8.91
CA ALA A 109 -9.35 14.20 8.74
C ALA A 109 -10.63 14.15 9.58
N ARG A 110 -10.55 14.62 10.84
CA ARG A 110 -11.73 14.73 11.73
C ARG A 110 -12.77 15.69 11.17
N ALA A 111 -12.36 16.84 10.64
CA ALA A 111 -13.27 17.82 10.04
C ALA A 111 -13.96 17.27 8.77
N MET A 112 -13.29 16.39 8.03
CA MET A 112 -13.84 15.69 6.87
C MET A 112 -14.72 14.49 7.23
N GLY A 113 -14.86 14.16 8.52
CA GLY A 113 -15.57 12.97 8.98
C GLY A 113 -14.91 11.67 8.52
N MET A 114 -13.60 11.70 8.27
CA MET A 114 -12.81 10.51 7.95
C MET A 114 -12.55 9.73 9.23
N ASP A 115 -12.80 8.44 9.15
CA ASP A 115 -12.37 7.46 10.13
C ASP A 115 -11.36 6.52 9.46
N TRP A 116 -10.49 5.93 10.28
CA TRP A 116 -9.67 4.82 9.85
C TRP A 116 -10.54 3.57 9.75
#